data_AF-H1KTZ4-F1
#
_entry.id   AF-H1KTZ4-F1
#
_cell.length_a   1.000
_cell.length_b   1.000
_cell.length_c   1.000
_cell.angle_alpha   90.00
_cell.angle_beta   90.00
_cell.angle_gamma   90.00
#
_symmetry.space_group_name_H-M   'P 1'
#
loop_
_entity.id
_entity.type
_entity.pdbx_description
1 polymer ?
#
loop_
_entity_poly.entity_id
_entity_poly.type
_entity_poly.pdbx_seq_one_letter_code
_entity_poly.pdbx_strand_id
1 'polypeptide(L)' 'ALTPGGSETLDALEPPARALLLLGTEGPGLPESLMARARRVRIAMAPGFDSLNVATAGAIALHHLAGRRFSS' A
#
# COMPACT_ATOMS: atom_id res chain seq x y z
N ALA A 1 3.51 -0.58 4.84
CA ALA A 1 2.19 -0.12 5.27
C ALA A 1 1.52 0.56 4.10
N LEU A 2 0.36 0.05 3.68
CA LEU A 2 -0.44 0.70 2.63
C LEU A 2 -1.33 1.75 3.29
N THR A 3 -1.15 3.02 2.94
CA THR A 3 -1.87 4.15 3.55
C THR A 3 -1.99 5.30 2.55
N PRO A 4 -3.11 6.06 2.52
CA PRO A 4 -3.25 7.21 1.64
C PRO A 4 -2.14 8.26 1.82
N GLY A 5 -1.64 8.44 3.05
CA GLY A 5 -0.58 9.39 3.40
C GLY A 5 0.85 8.89 3.13
N GLY A 6 1.04 7.82 2.37
CA GLY A 6 2.37 7.30 2.02
C GLY A 6 3.14 8.27 1.10
N SER A 7 4.44 8.44 1.34
CA SER A 7 5.28 9.30 0.50
C SER A 7 5.66 8.67 -0.83
N GLU A 8 5.60 7.34 -0.93
CA GLU A 8 5.93 6.58 -2.13
C GLU A 8 4.68 6.00 -2.77
N THR A 9 4.58 6.03 -4.10
CA THR A 9 3.46 5.44 -4.83
C THR A 9 3.72 3.97 -5.17
N LEU A 10 2.66 3.17 -5.20
CA LEU A 10 2.73 1.73 -5.45
C LEU A 10 3.34 1.40 -6.81
N ASP A 11 3.11 2.21 -7.84
CA ASP A 11 3.64 2.04 -9.19
C ASP A 11 5.17 2.31 -9.27
N ALA A 12 5.68 3.17 -8.40
CA ALA A 12 7.11 3.44 -8.27
C ALA A 12 7.83 2.44 -7.35
N LEU A 13 7.08 1.60 -6.62
CA LEU A 13 7.63 0.65 -5.66
C LEU A 13 8.35 -0.49 -6.37
N GLU A 14 9.67 -0.58 -6.18
CA GLU A 14 10.41 -1.80 -6.49
C GLU A 14 10.03 -2.90 -5.48
N PRO A 15 9.44 -4.04 -5.91
CA PRO A 15 8.96 -5.06 -5.00
C PRO A 15 10.12 -5.73 -4.26
N PRO A 16 10.04 -5.87 -2.92
CA PRO A 16 11.05 -6.61 -2.19
C PRO A 16 10.95 -8.11 -2.50
N ALA A 17 12.10 -8.81 -2.44
CA ALA A 17 12.17 -10.26 -2.61
C ALA A 17 11.19 -11.01 -1.69
N ARG A 18 10.91 -10.48 -0.49
CA ARG A 18 9.85 -10.94 0.40
C ARG A 18 9.03 -9.74 0.86
N ALA A 19 7.72 -9.74 0.56
CA ALA A 19 6.83 -8.65 0.90
C ALA A 19 5.90 -9.05 2.06
N LEU A 20 5.74 -8.15 3.02
CA LEU A 20 4.64 -8.17 3.99
C LEU A 20 3.78 -6.94 3.75
N LEU A 21 2.54 -7.15 3.31
CA LEU A 21 1.57 -6.08 3.13
C LEU A 21 0.82 -5.86 4.45
N LEU A 22 0.96 -4.67 5.02
CA LEU A 22 0.21 -4.24 6.20
C LEU A 22 -0.98 -3.40 5.75
N LEU A 23 -2.18 -3.86 6.10
CA LEU A 23 -3.47 -3.21 5.83
C LEU A 23 -4.14 -2.87 7.16
N GLY A 24 -4.64 -1.64 7.29
CA GLY A 24 -5.42 -1.20 8.44
C GLY A 24 -6.91 -1.47 8.26
N THR A 25 -7.68 -1.39 9.34
CA THR A 25 -9.15 -1.42 9.24
C THR A 25 -9.67 -0.11 8.68
N GLU A 26 -10.90 -0.11 8.16
CA GLU A 26 -11.62 1.13 7.88
C GLU A 26 -11.73 1.98 9.17
N GLY A 27 -11.61 3.30 9.06
CA GLY A 27 -11.58 4.23 10.20
C GLY A 27 -10.15 4.58 10.65
N PRO A 28 -9.68 4.15 11.84
CA PRO A 28 -8.39 4.57 12.39
C PRO A 28 -7.17 4.06 11.58
N GLY A 29 -7.36 3.10 10.67
CA GLY A 29 -6.29 2.56 9.84
C GLY A 29 -5.30 1.72 10.65
N LEU A 30 -4.01 1.83 10.30
CA LEU A 30 -2.93 1.15 11.02
C LEU A 30 -2.46 2.00 12.21
N PRO A 31 -2.08 1.38 13.35
CA PRO A 31 -1.47 2.11 14.44
C PRO A 31 -0.20 2.87 13.99
N GLU A 32 -0.04 4.12 14.43
CA GLU A 32 1.11 4.95 14.07
C GLU A 32 2.44 4.29 14.43
N SER A 33 2.52 3.58 15.56
CA SER A 33 3.70 2.82 15.98
C SER A 33 4.12 1.74 14.98
N LEU A 34 3.17 1.14 14.27
CA LEU A 34 3.45 0.19 13.20
C LEU A 34 3.83 0.91 11.90
N MET A 35 3.16 2.02 11.58
CA MET A 35 3.48 2.83 10.40
C MET A 35 4.85 3.49 10.48
N ALA A 36 5.34 3.83 11.67
CA ALA A 36 6.69 4.36 11.90
C ALA A 36 7.80 3.33 11.62
N ARG A 37 7.48 2.04 11.70
CA ARG A 37 8.44 0.94 11.47
C ARG A 37 8.35 0.33 10.07
N ALA A 38 7.41 0.81 9.25
CA ALA A 38 7.13 0.26 7.94
C ALA A 38 7.39 1.30 6.86
N ARG A 39 7.86 0.84 5.70
CA ARG A 39 7.85 1.64 4.47
C ARG A 39 6.39 2.01 4.14
N ARG A 40 6.12 3.31 3.96
CA ARG A 40 4.77 3.83 3.72
C ARG A 40 4.55 4.01 2.22
N VAL A 41 3.62 3.22 1.68
CA VAL A 41 3.29 3.21 0.26
C VAL A 41 1.83 3.60 0.09
N ARG A 42 1.49 4.32 -0.97
CA ARG A 42 0.13 4.71 -1.32
C ARG A 42 -0.25 4.27 -2.73
N ILE A 43 -1.55 4.08 -2.97
CA ILE A 43 -2.09 4.04 -4.33
C ILE A 43 -2.35 5.49 -4.75
N ALA A 44 -1.86 5.89 -5.92
CA ALA A 44 -2.14 7.23 -6.44
C ALA A 44 -3.66 7.37 -6.70
N MET A 45 -4.26 8.44 -6.19
CA MET A 45 -5.69 8.73 -6.32
C MET A 45 -5.86 10.14 -6.90
N ALA A 46 -6.95 10.33 -7.63
CA ALA A 46 -7.31 11.64 -8.15
C ALA A 46 -7.57 12.64 -7.00
N PRO A 47 -7.37 13.96 -7.23
CA PRO A 47 -7.69 14.98 -6.24
C PRO A 47 -9.15 14.86 -5.75
N GLY A 48 -9.36 15.01 -4.43
CA GLY A 48 -10.68 14.92 -3.81
C GLY A 48 -11.15 13.50 -3.48
N PHE A 49 -10.30 12.48 -3.69
CA PHE A 49 -10.58 11.11 -3.31
C PHE A 49 -9.65 10.67 -2.17
N ASP A 50 -10.20 10.52 -0.96
CA ASP A 50 -9.41 10.40 0.26
C ASP A 50 -8.86 8.97 0.50
N SER A 51 -9.62 7.93 0.14
CA SER A 51 -9.17 6.54 0.29
C SER A 51 -10.01 5.54 -0.52
N LEU A 52 -9.43 4.36 -0.77
CA LEU A 52 -10.13 3.18 -1.29
C LEU A 52 -10.58 2.29 -0.13
N ASN A 53 -11.62 1.48 -0.36
CA ASN A 53 -11.94 0.36 0.50
C ASN A 53 -10.69 -0.54 0.72
N VAL A 54 -10.53 -1.04 1.94
CA VAL A 54 -9.33 -1.80 2.34
C VAL A 54 -9.10 -3.06 1.50
N ALA A 55 -10.18 -3.78 1.15
CA ALA A 55 -10.07 -5.01 0.37
C ALA A 55 -9.66 -4.69 -1.08
N THR A 56 -10.24 -3.64 -1.68
CA THR A 56 -9.85 -3.15 -3.01
C THR A 56 -8.40 -2.69 -3.03
N ALA A 57 -7.97 -1.90 -2.04
CA ALA A 57 -6.59 -1.45 -1.92
C ALA A 57 -5.61 -2.63 -1.78
N GLY A 58 -5.97 -3.62 -0.95
CA GLY A 58 -5.22 -4.86 -0.78
C GLY A 58 -5.10 -5.66 -2.08
N ALA A 59 -6.21 -5.83 -2.81
CA ALA A 59 -6.22 -6.55 -4.08
C ALA A 59 -5.31 -5.90 -5.13
N ILE A 60 -5.38 -4.57 -5.27
CA ILE A 60 -4.52 -3.80 -6.19
C ILE A 60 -3.05 -3.97 -5.81
N ALA A 61 -2.71 -3.81 -4.53
CA ALA A 61 -1.34 -3.95 -4.05
C ALA A 61 -0.77 -5.35 -4.28
N LEU A 62 -1.54 -6.40 -3.97
CA LEU A 62 -1.11 -7.78 -4.19
C LEU A 62 -0.95 -8.10 -5.68
N HIS A 63 -1.88 -7.66 -6.53
CA HIS A 63 -1.78 -7.85 -7.96
C HIS A 63 -0.53 -7.18 -8.54
N HIS A 64 -0.24 -5.94 -8.13
CA HIS A 64 0.95 -5.21 -8.56
C HIS A 64 2.25 -5.91 -8.14
N LEU A 65 2.34 -6.33 -6.87
CA LEU A 65 3.50 -7.04 -6.34
C LEU A 65 3.70 -8.40 -7.01
N ALA A 66 2.62 -9.12 -7.33
CA ALA A 66 2.70 -10.39 -8.03
C ALA A 66 3.20 -10.22 -9.46
N GLY A 67 2.63 -9.29 -10.23
CA GLY A 67 3.01 -9.07 -11.64
C GLY A 67 4.48 -8.73 -11.82
N ARG A 68 5.06 -7.94 -10.92
CA ARG A 68 6.47 -7.57 -10.98
C ARG A 68 7.43 -8.70 -10.55
N ARG A 69 7.03 -9.61 -9.66
CA ARG A 69 7.83 -10.80 -9.31
C ARG A 69 8.04 -11.77 -10.47
N PHE A 70 7.16 -11.75 -11.47
CA PHE A 70 7.29 -12.59 -12.66
C PHE A 70 8.06 -11.90 -13.80
N SER A 71 8.37 -10.61 -13.65
CA SER A 71 9.07 -9.81 -14.67
C SER A 71 10.56 -9.62 -14.35
N SER A 72 11.04 -10.18 -13.23
CA SER A 72 12.42 -10.09 -12.73
C SER A 72 13.18 -11.40 -12.89
#